data_AF-A0A9N9RJZ6-F1
#
_entry.id   AF-A0A9N9RJZ6-F1
#
_cell.length_a   1.000
_cell.length_b   1.000
_cell.length_c   1.000
_cell.angle_alpha   90.00
_cell.angle_beta   90.00
_cell.angle_gamma   90.00
#
_symmetry.space_group_name_H-M   'P 1'
#
loop_
_entity.id
_entity.type
_entity.pdbx_description
1 polymer ?
#
loop_
_entity_poly.entity_id
_entity_poly.type
_entity_poly.pdbx_seq_one_letter_code
_entity_poly.pdbx_strand_id
1 'polypeptide(L)'
;MTPPCQTNTVDLNMNEAKTDSHFTAIQNFYNGTNVFITGGTGFMGKVLIDKLLRTCPGIENIYLLIRKKKGKDIHTRIEELFDDPLFDKLREAVPKFRHKIVTISGDCSIAGLGLSLTDRQTLISNINVIFHAAATIKFDENLKLAVDINVHGTKDVIQLGKEMTQLKCFIHVSTAYSNCHLDTVEEKFYDYSIGYDHLDNMISKLDSRAIEEITPKILDKWPNTYTLTKALAEDLVKNECADMPVGVFRPAIVTSTSKEPIKGWIDNLYGPTGVVAGAGSGVLRTMHCDKNINANIVPVDMTVNALIVSAYDVANKKIEKRSSEAEKDVCDIPIYNYVSSVQNPLKWGEFTELNMRYGFIYPFSSAIWYICFFMNKSAFVNKLYTVFLHIIPALLIDFIIICIGKKPRLLKTYKKIHKFANVISFFCTNEWTFTNDNVQKLWSNLNSGDKELFPFDMSTLKWDEYISHYMIGMRMYLFKDDLSNVDEARKKWTRLYWMHQTTKAFLIALLSYMLYSVYRMII
;
A
#
# COMPACT_ATOMS: atom_id res chain seq x y z
N MET A 1 65.21 -12.03 39.18
CA MET A 1 65.54 -10.71 38.62
C MET A 1 64.88 -10.61 37.26
N THR A 2 63.92 -9.72 37.12
CA THR A 2 63.17 -9.41 35.90
C THR A 2 64.07 -8.83 34.81
N PRO A 3 63.90 -9.23 33.53
CA PRO A 3 64.29 -8.43 32.39
C PRO A 3 63.06 -7.80 31.68
N PRO A 4 63.27 -6.74 30.88
CA PRO A 4 62.27 -5.71 30.63
C PRO A 4 61.35 -5.97 29.43
N CYS A 5 60.18 -5.32 29.50
CA CYS A 5 59.15 -5.19 28.48
C CYS A 5 59.70 -4.59 27.17
N GLN A 6 59.49 -5.28 26.04
CA GLN A 6 59.66 -4.72 24.70
C GLN A 6 58.28 -4.41 24.10
N THR A 7 58.05 -3.13 23.86
CA THR A 7 56.91 -2.60 23.12
C THR A 7 57.10 -2.85 21.62
N ASN A 8 56.27 -3.71 21.02
CA ASN A 8 56.10 -3.79 19.58
C ASN A 8 54.97 -2.84 19.14
N THR A 9 55.36 -1.71 18.55
CA THR A 9 54.49 -0.86 17.74
C THR A 9 54.16 -1.58 16.44
N VAL A 10 52.90 -1.99 16.28
CA VAL A 10 52.37 -2.45 14.99
C VAL A 10 51.80 -1.24 14.27
N ASP A 11 52.53 -0.75 13.27
CA ASP A 11 52.02 0.21 12.28
C ASP A 11 50.88 -0.44 11.50
N LEU A 12 49.64 -0.07 11.82
CA LEU A 12 48.46 -0.40 11.04
C LEU A 12 48.39 0.54 9.83
N ASN A 13 49.12 0.19 8.77
CA ASN A 13 48.85 0.69 7.43
C ASN A 13 47.45 0.22 6.99
N MET A 14 46.45 1.08 7.19
CA MET A 14 45.14 1.00 6.57
C MET A 14 45.27 1.36 5.08
N ASN A 15 45.71 0.41 4.27
CA ASN A 15 45.54 0.46 2.82
C ASN A 15 44.56 -0.64 2.38
N GLU A 16 43.44 -0.17 1.83
CA GLU A 16 42.67 -0.81 0.77
C GLU A 16 42.32 -2.29 0.96
N ALA A 17 41.31 -2.56 1.80
CA ALA A 17 40.43 -3.69 1.54
C ALA A 17 39.55 -3.36 0.32
N LYS A 18 40.10 -3.53 -0.90
CA LYS A 18 39.30 -3.71 -2.10
C LYS A 18 38.52 -5.01 -1.92
N THR A 19 37.28 -4.92 -1.44
CA THR A 19 36.34 -6.03 -1.51
C THR A 19 35.85 -6.15 -2.95
N ASP A 20 36.50 -7.02 -3.73
CA ASP A 20 35.91 -7.64 -4.91
C ASP A 20 34.74 -8.53 -4.46
N SER A 21 33.60 -7.91 -4.13
CA SER A 21 32.31 -8.60 -4.15
C SER A 21 31.72 -8.36 -5.52
N HIS A 22 31.71 -9.37 -6.40
CA HIS A 22 31.02 -9.27 -7.68
C HIS A 22 29.53 -8.98 -7.42
N PHE A 23 29.11 -7.74 -7.63
CA PHE A 23 27.71 -7.35 -7.60
C PHE A 23 26.91 -8.22 -8.57
N THR A 24 25.68 -8.56 -8.18
CA THR A 24 24.69 -9.19 -9.06
C THR A 24 24.30 -8.26 -10.21
N ALA A 25 23.57 -8.77 -11.21
CA ALA A 25 23.21 -7.98 -12.38
C ALA A 25 22.34 -6.76 -12.00
N ILE A 26 21.40 -6.93 -11.06
CA ILE A 26 20.55 -5.85 -10.57
C ILE A 26 21.37 -4.85 -9.74
N GLN A 27 22.25 -5.33 -8.86
CA GLN A 27 23.13 -4.43 -8.11
C GLN A 27 24.04 -3.60 -9.02
N ASN A 28 24.59 -4.20 -10.08
CA ASN A 28 25.38 -3.49 -11.10
C ASN A 28 24.57 -2.43 -11.84
N PHE A 29 23.30 -2.71 -12.15
CA PHE A 29 22.41 -1.73 -12.78
C PHE A 29 22.25 -0.46 -11.92
N TYR A 30 22.11 -0.63 -10.60
CA TYR A 30 22.00 0.48 -9.65
C TYR A 30 23.34 1.09 -9.23
N ASN A 31 24.47 0.46 -9.55
CA ASN A 31 25.79 0.95 -9.17
C ASN A 31 26.09 2.30 -9.84
N GLY A 32 26.51 3.28 -9.05
CA GLY A 32 26.76 4.67 -9.47
C GLY A 32 25.53 5.42 -9.95
N THR A 33 24.30 4.94 -9.68
CA THR A 33 23.07 5.60 -10.13
C THR A 33 22.50 6.58 -9.11
N ASN A 34 21.84 7.61 -9.62
CA ASN A 34 20.98 8.50 -8.84
C ASN A 34 19.51 8.13 -9.07
N VAL A 35 18.78 7.88 -7.98
CA VAL A 35 17.39 7.43 -8.00
C VAL A 35 16.46 8.55 -7.52
N PHE A 36 15.46 8.94 -8.33
CA PHE A 36 14.43 9.88 -7.93
C PHE A 36 13.15 9.15 -7.55
N ILE A 37 12.61 9.43 -6.35
CA ILE A 37 11.40 8.79 -5.82
C ILE A 37 10.36 9.86 -5.48
N THR A 38 9.20 9.78 -6.14
CA THR A 38 7.99 10.47 -5.67
C THR A 38 7.19 9.53 -4.78
N GLY A 39 6.53 10.08 -3.76
CA GLY A 39 5.77 9.25 -2.80
C GLY A 39 6.66 8.47 -1.82
N GLY A 40 7.95 8.80 -1.71
CA GLY A 40 8.91 8.14 -0.81
C GLY A 40 8.51 8.14 0.67
N THR A 41 7.72 9.13 1.11
CA THR A 41 7.21 9.17 2.50
C THR A 41 5.99 8.26 2.76
N GLY A 42 5.46 7.61 1.72
CA GLY A 42 4.32 6.67 1.82
C GLY A 42 4.76 5.25 2.17
N PHE A 43 3.77 4.37 2.39
CA PHE A 43 3.99 2.98 2.86
C PHE A 43 4.97 2.20 1.98
N MET A 44 4.70 2.05 0.68
CA MET A 44 5.63 1.40 -0.26
C MET A 44 6.94 2.16 -0.41
N GLY A 45 6.88 3.50 -0.42
CA GLY A 45 8.06 4.36 -0.59
C GLY A 45 9.11 4.16 0.49
N LYS A 46 8.69 4.02 1.75
CA LYS A 46 9.57 3.72 2.89
C LYS A 46 10.31 2.40 2.69
N VAL A 47 9.59 1.35 2.32
CA VAL A 47 10.16 0.01 2.10
C VAL A 47 11.08 0.00 0.86
N LEU A 48 10.74 0.76 -0.18
CA LEU A 48 11.59 0.96 -1.36
C LEU A 48 12.93 1.62 -1.01
N ILE A 49 12.89 2.70 -0.21
CA ILE A 49 14.11 3.40 0.23
C ILE A 49 15.00 2.46 1.06
N ASP A 50 14.41 1.78 2.05
CA ASP A 50 15.11 0.80 2.88
C ASP A 50 15.76 -0.31 2.03
N LYS A 51 14.98 -0.90 1.11
CA LYS A 51 15.47 -2.02 0.28
C LYS A 51 16.59 -1.58 -0.66
N LEU A 52 16.44 -0.46 -1.35
CA LEU A 52 17.47 0.08 -2.24
C LEU A 52 18.78 0.35 -1.48
N LEU A 53 18.72 0.98 -0.31
CA LEU A 53 19.93 1.33 0.45
C LEU A 53 20.63 0.11 1.06
N ARG A 54 19.87 -0.89 1.55
CA ARG A 54 20.45 -2.11 2.12
C ARG A 54 21.01 -3.05 1.05
N THR A 55 20.34 -3.17 -0.09
CA THR A 55 20.63 -4.23 -1.07
C THR A 55 21.40 -3.71 -2.29
N CYS A 56 21.33 -2.41 -2.62
CA CYS A 56 22.10 -1.79 -3.70
C CYS A 56 23.11 -0.78 -3.12
N PRO A 57 24.19 -1.23 -2.46
CA PRO A 57 25.14 -0.33 -1.79
C PRO A 57 25.89 0.59 -2.76
N GLY A 58 25.89 0.27 -4.06
CA GLY A 58 26.48 1.09 -5.12
C GLY A 58 25.65 2.31 -5.53
N ILE A 59 24.42 2.49 -5.06
CA ILE A 59 23.63 3.71 -5.36
C ILE A 59 24.36 4.94 -4.86
N GLU A 60 24.47 5.96 -5.70
CA GLU A 60 25.16 7.21 -5.37
C GLU A 60 24.27 8.06 -4.46
N ASN A 61 23.09 8.46 -4.96
CA ASN A 61 22.09 9.20 -4.18
C ASN A 61 20.65 8.75 -4.46
N ILE A 62 19.79 8.91 -3.46
CA ILE A 62 18.34 8.83 -3.56
C ILE A 62 17.75 10.23 -3.33
N TYR A 63 17.16 10.79 -4.37
CA TYR A 63 16.45 12.07 -4.38
C TYR A 63 14.98 11.84 -4.03
N LEU A 64 14.52 12.45 -2.94
CA LEU A 64 13.16 12.27 -2.42
C LEU A 64 12.34 13.54 -2.61
N LEU A 65 11.24 13.44 -3.37
CA LEU A 65 10.27 14.53 -3.47
C LEU A 65 9.42 14.59 -2.19
N ILE A 66 9.57 15.66 -1.41
CA ILE A 66 8.89 15.86 -0.13
C ILE A 66 8.03 17.12 -0.17
N ARG A 67 6.73 16.90 0.01
CA ARG A 67 5.73 17.96 0.19
C ARG A 67 5.84 18.65 1.55
N LYS A 68 5.68 19.96 1.62
CA LYS A 68 5.53 20.67 2.91
C LYS A 68 4.20 20.31 3.59
N LYS A 69 4.16 20.18 4.91
CA LYS A 69 2.90 20.01 5.67
C LYS A 69 2.69 21.23 6.56
N LYS A 70 1.42 21.52 6.89
CA LYS A 70 1.11 22.62 7.82
C LYS A 70 1.86 22.41 9.14
N GLY A 71 2.72 23.37 9.48
CA GLY A 71 3.53 23.34 10.71
C GLY A 71 4.75 22.41 10.69
N LYS A 72 5.12 21.82 9.55
CA LYS A 72 6.33 20.98 9.41
C LYS A 72 7.04 21.28 8.08
N ASP A 73 8.28 21.73 8.17
CA ASP A 73 9.17 21.85 7.01
C ASP A 73 9.63 20.48 6.49
N ILE A 74 10.31 20.46 5.36
CA ILE A 74 10.77 19.23 4.71
C ILE A 74 11.85 18.50 5.53
N HIS A 75 12.67 19.21 6.31
CA HIS A 75 13.75 18.64 7.12
C HIS A 75 13.18 17.87 8.31
N THR A 76 12.24 18.47 9.03
CA THR A 76 11.51 17.79 10.10
C THR A 76 10.80 16.54 9.56
N ARG A 77 10.22 16.63 8.36
CA ARG A 77 9.53 15.50 7.73
C ARG A 77 10.46 14.35 7.35
N ILE A 78 11.71 14.62 6.96
CA ILE A 78 12.67 13.56 6.64
C ILE A 78 13.23 12.92 7.92
N GLU A 79 13.42 13.69 9.00
CA GLU A 79 13.81 13.13 10.30
C GLU A 79 12.75 12.15 10.81
N GLU A 80 11.48 12.59 10.87
CA GLU A 80 10.37 11.75 11.29
C GLU A 80 10.17 10.50 10.40
N LEU A 81 10.57 10.58 9.13
CA LEU A 81 10.53 9.42 8.23
C LEU A 81 11.50 8.34 8.72
N PHE A 82 12.75 8.72 9.00
CA PHE A 82 13.83 7.80 9.35
C PHE A 82 13.89 7.41 10.83
N ASP A 83 13.03 8.02 11.66
CA ASP A 83 12.75 7.58 13.03
C ASP A 83 11.77 6.39 13.08
N ASP A 84 11.12 6.05 11.96
CA ASP A 84 10.25 4.89 11.88
C ASP A 84 11.04 3.58 12.13
N PRO A 85 10.54 2.66 12.99
CA PRO A 85 11.20 1.40 13.27
C PRO A 85 11.56 0.58 12.03
N LEU A 86 10.85 0.76 10.90
CA LEU A 86 11.20 0.13 9.63
C LEU A 86 12.70 0.26 9.29
N PHE A 87 13.28 1.44 9.55
CA PHE A 87 14.65 1.79 9.17
C PHE A 87 15.69 1.34 10.19
N ASP A 88 15.31 0.68 11.30
CA ASP A 88 16.27 0.27 12.33
C ASP A 88 17.33 -0.69 11.75
N LYS A 89 16.93 -1.67 10.95
CA LYS A 89 17.88 -2.57 10.28
C LYS A 89 18.76 -1.87 9.25
N LEU A 90 18.23 -0.88 8.54
CA LEU A 90 19.04 -0.05 7.64
C LEU A 90 20.07 0.76 8.43
N ARG A 91 19.67 1.32 9.57
CA ARG A 91 20.56 2.10 10.45
C ARG A 91 21.71 1.25 10.99
N GLU A 92 21.45 -0.02 11.30
CA GLU A 92 22.47 -0.97 11.70
C GLU A 92 23.39 -1.37 10.53
N ALA A 93 22.82 -1.73 9.38
CA ALA A 93 23.57 -2.23 8.23
C ALA A 93 24.36 -1.13 7.49
N VAL A 94 23.82 0.09 7.44
CA VAL A 94 24.40 1.23 6.72
C VAL A 94 24.30 2.48 7.60
N PRO A 95 25.12 2.64 8.66
CA PRO A 95 24.98 3.74 9.64
C PRO A 95 24.96 5.15 9.05
N LYS A 96 25.62 5.33 7.90
CA LYS A 96 25.76 6.60 7.18
C LYS A 96 24.79 6.74 5.99
N PHE A 97 23.73 5.92 5.92
CA PHE A 97 22.81 5.91 4.77
C PHE A 97 22.22 7.29 4.43
N ARG A 98 22.03 8.13 5.46
CA ARG A 98 21.48 9.49 5.32
C ARG A 98 22.31 10.39 4.40
N HIS A 99 23.62 10.15 4.27
CA HIS A 99 24.48 10.90 3.34
C HIS A 99 24.12 10.67 1.87
N LYS A 100 23.41 9.57 1.55
CA LYS A 100 22.90 9.27 0.21
C LYS A 100 21.52 9.86 -0.04
N ILE A 101 20.90 10.53 0.93
CA ILE A 101 19.55 11.08 0.79
C ILE A 101 19.63 12.55 0.43
N VAL A 102 19.07 12.90 -0.73
CA VAL A 102 18.89 14.29 -1.16
C VAL A 102 17.42 14.64 -1.08
N THR A 103 17.07 15.62 -0.25
CA THR A 103 15.67 16.04 -0.08
C THR A 103 15.33 17.13 -1.09
N ILE A 104 14.28 16.92 -1.88
CA ILE A 104 13.76 17.88 -2.86
C ILE A 104 12.38 18.36 -2.41
N SER A 105 12.22 19.68 -2.24
CA SER A 105 10.91 20.25 -1.93
C SER A 105 10.02 20.25 -3.18
N GLY A 106 8.84 19.64 -3.09
CA GLY A 106 7.86 19.69 -4.18
C GLY A 106 6.55 18.97 -3.87
N ASP A 107 5.56 19.17 -4.72
CA ASP A 107 4.21 18.63 -4.59
C ASP A 107 3.63 18.27 -5.96
N CYS A 108 3.17 17.04 -6.12
CA CYS A 108 2.57 16.56 -7.35
C CYS A 108 1.24 17.25 -7.69
N SER A 109 0.59 17.96 -6.75
CA SER A 109 -0.60 18.77 -7.06
C SER A 109 -0.28 20.17 -7.57
N ILE A 110 0.99 20.53 -7.75
CA ILE A 110 1.43 21.86 -8.20
C ILE A 110 2.13 21.67 -9.53
N ALA A 111 1.80 22.50 -10.53
CA ALA A 111 2.41 22.48 -11.84
C ALA A 111 3.95 22.49 -11.77
N GLY A 112 4.59 21.67 -12.59
CA GLY A 112 6.05 21.47 -12.56
C GLY A 112 6.54 20.87 -11.24
N LEU A 113 5.68 20.13 -10.53
CA LEU A 113 5.91 19.56 -9.19
C LEU A 113 6.23 20.60 -8.10
N GLY A 114 6.00 21.89 -8.36
CA GLY A 114 6.39 22.97 -7.45
C GLY A 114 7.90 23.07 -7.19
N LEU A 115 8.73 22.59 -8.12
CA LEU A 115 10.19 22.58 -7.99
C LEU A 115 10.78 24.00 -8.11
N SER A 116 11.85 24.24 -7.36
CA SER A 116 12.72 25.39 -7.64
C SER A 116 13.48 25.15 -8.97
N LEU A 117 13.90 26.24 -9.64
CA LEU A 117 14.71 26.12 -10.86
C LEU A 117 16.01 25.34 -10.60
N THR A 118 16.62 25.54 -9.43
CA THR A 118 17.83 24.84 -9.01
C THR A 118 17.57 23.34 -8.85
N ASP A 119 16.56 22.96 -8.08
CA ASP A 119 16.22 21.53 -7.85
C ASP A 119 15.86 20.83 -9.16
N ARG A 120 15.10 21.52 -10.02
CA ARG A 120 14.73 21.01 -11.35
C ARG A 120 15.97 20.72 -12.19
N GLN A 121 16.92 21.65 -12.25
CA GLN A 121 18.17 21.45 -12.99
C GLN A 121 19.02 20.32 -12.37
N THR A 122 19.08 20.25 -11.04
CA THR A 122 19.75 19.15 -10.33
C THR A 122 19.16 17.80 -10.72
N LEU A 123 17.83 17.66 -10.76
CA LEU A 123 17.18 16.42 -11.16
C LEU A 123 17.46 16.08 -12.63
N ILE A 124 17.34 17.05 -13.53
CA ILE A 124 17.60 16.87 -14.98
C ILE A 124 19.02 16.36 -15.24
N SER A 125 20.01 16.94 -14.58
CA SER A 125 21.41 16.63 -14.85
C SER A 125 21.87 15.29 -14.25
N ASN A 126 21.25 14.82 -13.17
CA ASN A 126 21.83 13.74 -12.35
C ASN A 126 21.04 12.42 -12.36
N ILE A 127 19.72 12.43 -12.57
CA ILE A 127 18.88 11.26 -12.32
C ILE A 127 19.01 10.19 -13.43
N ASN A 128 19.11 8.93 -12.99
CA ASN A 128 19.16 7.76 -13.86
C ASN A 128 17.90 6.90 -13.75
N VAL A 129 17.30 6.80 -12.57
CA VAL A 129 16.12 5.95 -12.34
C VAL A 129 15.03 6.75 -11.64
N ILE A 130 13.81 6.73 -12.16
CA ILE A 130 12.65 7.34 -11.53
C ILE A 130 11.67 6.26 -11.07
N PHE A 131 11.25 6.33 -9.81
CA PHE A 131 10.09 5.64 -9.28
C PHE A 131 8.99 6.65 -8.95
N HIS A 132 7.94 6.71 -9.76
CA HIS A 132 6.80 7.57 -9.50
C HIS A 132 5.70 6.80 -8.77
N ALA A 133 5.70 6.90 -7.44
CA ALA A 133 4.72 6.27 -6.56
C ALA A 133 3.82 7.27 -5.81
N ALA A 134 3.97 8.57 -6.05
CA ALA A 134 3.08 9.57 -5.50
C ALA A 134 1.66 9.41 -6.07
N ALA A 135 0.67 9.30 -5.18
CA ALA A 135 -0.74 9.32 -5.53
C ALA A 135 -1.59 9.70 -4.32
N THR A 136 -2.78 10.25 -4.55
CA THR A 136 -3.86 10.13 -3.56
C THR A 136 -4.53 8.77 -3.74
N ILE A 137 -4.57 7.99 -2.65
CA ILE A 137 -5.12 6.64 -2.59
C ILE A 137 -6.48 6.59 -1.88
N LYS A 138 -7.04 7.75 -1.55
CA LYS A 138 -8.38 7.84 -0.96
C LYS A 138 -9.42 7.69 -2.05
N PHE A 139 -10.27 6.68 -1.91
CA PHE A 139 -11.32 6.39 -2.90
C PHE A 139 -12.43 7.46 -2.91
N ASP A 140 -12.53 8.30 -1.88
CA ASP A 140 -13.50 9.39 -1.77
C ASP A 140 -12.86 10.79 -1.90
N GLU A 141 -11.66 10.88 -2.50
CA GLU A 141 -11.02 12.16 -2.76
C GLU A 141 -11.82 12.96 -3.81
N ASN A 142 -11.84 14.29 -3.64
CA ASN A 142 -12.41 15.19 -4.63
C ASN A 142 -11.77 14.95 -6.01
N LEU A 143 -12.59 14.83 -7.06
CA LEU A 143 -12.14 14.46 -8.40
C LEU A 143 -11.04 15.40 -8.93
N LYS A 144 -11.19 16.72 -8.74
CA LYS A 144 -10.19 17.70 -9.20
C LYS A 144 -8.84 17.46 -8.54
N LEU A 145 -8.83 17.34 -7.21
CA LEU A 145 -7.60 17.06 -6.47
C LEU A 145 -6.99 15.69 -6.85
N ALA A 146 -7.83 14.69 -7.13
CA ALA A 146 -7.35 13.38 -7.59
C ALA A 146 -6.71 13.47 -8.98
N VAL A 147 -7.27 14.25 -9.91
CA VAL A 147 -6.70 14.52 -11.24
C VAL A 147 -5.39 15.31 -11.11
N ASP A 148 -5.38 16.39 -10.32
CA ASP A 148 -4.18 17.21 -10.10
C ASP A 148 -3.01 16.36 -9.60
N ILE A 149 -3.24 15.47 -8.63
CA ILE A 149 -2.17 14.63 -8.05
C ILE A 149 -1.80 13.46 -8.95
N ASN A 150 -2.78 12.66 -9.36
CA ASN A 150 -2.51 11.35 -9.98
C ASN A 150 -2.29 11.46 -11.49
N VAL A 151 -2.83 12.48 -12.16
CA VAL A 151 -2.75 12.64 -13.62
C VAL A 151 -1.78 13.77 -13.95
N HIS A 152 -2.02 15.01 -13.49
CA HIS A 152 -1.09 16.13 -13.77
C HIS A 152 0.27 15.93 -13.10
N GLY A 153 0.28 15.45 -11.86
CA GLY A 153 1.53 15.07 -11.19
C GLY A 153 2.32 13.97 -11.93
N THR A 154 1.65 13.05 -12.63
CA THR A 154 2.31 12.09 -13.53
C THR A 154 2.83 12.80 -14.79
N LYS A 155 2.04 13.69 -15.39
CA LYS A 155 2.44 14.51 -16.55
C LYS A 155 3.71 15.32 -16.28
N ASP A 156 3.76 15.98 -15.15
CA ASP A 156 4.92 16.80 -14.77
C ASP A 156 6.19 15.96 -14.56
N VAL A 157 6.06 14.74 -14.00
CA VAL A 157 7.20 13.82 -13.89
C VAL A 157 7.63 13.28 -15.25
N ILE A 158 6.68 12.99 -16.14
CA ILE A 158 6.98 12.59 -17.53
C ILE A 158 7.76 13.70 -18.23
N GLN A 159 7.27 14.95 -18.15
CA GLN A 159 7.94 16.11 -18.77
C GLN A 159 9.35 16.31 -18.20
N LEU A 160 9.50 16.23 -16.87
CA LEU A 160 10.83 16.28 -16.24
C LEU A 160 11.75 15.16 -16.74
N GLY A 161 11.22 13.93 -16.85
CA GLY A 161 11.96 12.77 -17.34
C GLY A 161 12.36 12.88 -18.82
N LYS A 162 11.57 13.54 -19.66
CA LYS A 162 11.91 13.81 -21.08
C LYS A 162 13.15 14.70 -21.22
N GLU A 163 13.41 15.55 -20.22
CA GLU A 163 14.58 16.45 -20.21
C GLU A 163 15.83 15.80 -19.61
N MET A 164 15.69 14.66 -18.92
CA MET A 164 16.81 13.95 -18.31
C MET A 164 17.66 13.22 -19.36
N THR A 165 18.90 13.63 -19.53
CA THR A 165 19.82 13.08 -20.53
C THR A 165 20.42 11.73 -20.14
N GLN A 166 20.41 11.40 -18.85
CA GLN A 166 21.01 10.18 -18.30
C GLN A 166 19.96 9.14 -17.82
N LEU A 167 18.69 9.34 -18.19
CA LEU A 167 17.60 8.49 -17.76
C LEU A 167 17.74 7.08 -18.34
N LYS A 168 17.93 6.10 -17.44
CA LYS A 168 17.98 4.67 -17.75
C LYS A 168 16.60 4.02 -17.64
N CYS A 169 15.77 4.46 -16.70
CA CYS A 169 14.45 3.88 -16.46
C CYS A 169 13.50 4.85 -15.76
N PHE A 170 12.22 4.83 -16.13
CA PHE A 170 11.12 5.45 -15.41
C PHE A 170 10.00 4.43 -15.15
N ILE A 171 9.72 4.14 -13.88
CA ILE A 171 8.59 3.29 -13.48
C ILE A 171 7.44 4.15 -12.95
N HIS A 172 6.28 4.05 -13.61
CA HIS A 172 5.02 4.56 -13.10
C HIS A 172 4.33 3.49 -12.25
N VAL A 173 4.08 3.77 -10.96
CA VAL A 173 3.34 2.87 -10.10
C VAL A 173 1.85 3.17 -10.22
N SER A 174 1.11 2.26 -10.86
CA SER A 174 -0.34 2.28 -10.97
C SER A 174 -0.97 1.33 -9.93
N THR A 175 -1.99 0.57 -10.30
CA THR A 175 -2.64 -0.45 -9.48
C THR A 175 -3.27 -1.50 -10.38
N ALA A 176 -3.32 -2.76 -9.92
CA ALA A 176 -4.02 -3.83 -10.64
C ALA A 176 -5.50 -3.47 -10.91
N TYR A 177 -6.07 -2.57 -10.10
CA TYR A 177 -7.48 -2.16 -10.19
C TYR A 177 -7.74 -0.93 -11.08
N SER A 178 -6.76 -0.42 -11.83
CA SER A 178 -6.97 0.72 -12.74
C SER A 178 -8.06 0.40 -13.77
N ASN A 179 -8.12 -0.86 -14.18
CA ASN A 179 -9.08 -1.39 -15.15
C ASN A 179 -10.17 -2.26 -14.52
N CYS A 180 -10.53 -2.03 -13.25
CA CYS A 180 -11.53 -2.82 -12.52
C CYS A 180 -12.99 -2.69 -13.03
N HIS A 181 -13.22 -1.86 -14.05
CA HIS A 181 -14.49 -1.81 -14.80
C HIS A 181 -14.63 -2.94 -15.83
N LEU A 182 -13.56 -3.71 -16.07
CA LEU A 182 -13.52 -4.93 -16.87
C LEU A 182 -13.48 -6.15 -15.97
N ASP A 183 -13.86 -7.32 -16.49
CA ASP A 183 -13.78 -8.60 -15.77
C ASP A 183 -12.37 -9.23 -15.82
N THR A 184 -11.64 -8.96 -16.91
CA THR A 184 -10.28 -9.48 -17.13
C THR A 184 -9.31 -8.32 -17.33
N VAL A 185 -8.22 -8.31 -16.56
CA VAL A 185 -7.18 -7.28 -16.58
C VAL A 185 -5.84 -7.92 -16.94
N GLU A 186 -5.42 -7.68 -18.18
CA GLU A 186 -4.18 -8.17 -18.76
C GLU A 186 -3.05 -7.14 -18.61
N GLU A 187 -1.81 -7.57 -18.85
CA GLU A 187 -0.62 -6.72 -18.90
C GLU A 187 -0.51 -5.93 -20.21
N LYS A 188 -1.59 -5.20 -20.55
CA LYS A 188 -1.68 -4.31 -21.72
C LYS A 188 -2.35 -2.98 -21.35
N PHE A 189 -2.19 -1.99 -22.22
CA PHE A 189 -2.98 -0.75 -22.15
C PHE A 189 -4.40 -0.98 -22.65
N TYR A 190 -5.33 -0.24 -22.08
CA TYR A 190 -6.74 -0.21 -22.48
C TYR A 190 -7.08 1.17 -23.01
N ASP A 191 -8.01 1.23 -23.95
CA ASP A 191 -8.55 2.48 -24.45
C ASP A 191 -9.80 2.87 -23.66
N TYR A 192 -9.93 4.17 -23.38
CA TYR A 192 -11.02 4.71 -22.59
C TYR A 192 -11.90 5.64 -23.44
N SER A 193 -13.18 5.72 -23.10
CA SER A 193 -14.13 6.63 -23.78
C SER A 193 -13.83 8.11 -23.51
N ILE A 194 -13.22 8.41 -22.37
CA ILE A 194 -12.79 9.76 -21.98
C ILE A 194 -11.27 9.71 -21.77
N GLY A 195 -10.53 10.30 -22.71
CA GLY A 195 -9.09 10.54 -22.55
C GLY A 195 -8.82 11.65 -21.52
N TYR A 196 -7.60 11.67 -20.99
CA TYR A 196 -7.24 12.63 -19.94
C TYR A 196 -7.40 14.09 -20.39
N ASP A 197 -7.07 14.43 -21.65
CA ASP A 197 -7.19 15.78 -22.20
C ASP A 197 -8.63 16.31 -22.20
N HIS A 198 -9.60 15.43 -22.47
CA HIS A 198 -11.01 15.81 -22.46
C HIS A 198 -11.48 16.10 -21.03
N LEU A 199 -11.14 15.21 -20.10
CA LEU A 199 -11.49 15.39 -18.69
C LEU A 199 -10.86 16.66 -18.11
N ASP A 200 -9.61 16.93 -18.44
CA ASP A 200 -8.90 18.12 -17.97
C ASP A 200 -9.54 19.42 -18.48
N ASN A 201 -9.90 19.46 -19.77
CA ASN A 201 -10.64 20.57 -20.35
C ASN A 201 -12.04 20.77 -19.74
N MET A 202 -12.69 19.71 -19.28
CA MET A 202 -13.96 19.80 -18.56
C MET A 202 -13.76 20.35 -17.15
N ILE A 203 -12.85 19.76 -16.36
CA ILE A 203 -12.63 20.12 -14.96
C ILE A 203 -12.11 21.56 -14.81
N SER A 204 -11.26 22.02 -15.73
CA SER A 204 -10.73 23.40 -15.72
C SER A 204 -11.79 24.48 -15.89
N LYS A 205 -12.93 24.16 -16.54
CA LYS A 205 -14.02 25.11 -16.82
C LYS A 205 -15.13 25.10 -15.78
N LEU A 206 -15.11 24.15 -14.84
CA LEU A 206 -16.17 23.97 -13.85
C LEU A 206 -15.71 24.44 -12.46
N ASP A 207 -16.66 24.96 -11.68
CA ASP A 207 -16.43 25.22 -10.27
C ASP A 207 -16.49 23.92 -9.45
N SER A 208 -16.02 23.97 -8.20
CA SER A 208 -15.94 22.80 -7.33
C SER A 208 -17.29 22.10 -7.12
N ARG A 209 -18.39 22.86 -7.10
CA ARG A 209 -19.73 22.30 -6.86
C ARG A 209 -20.23 21.56 -8.09
N ALA A 210 -20.07 22.16 -9.26
CA ALA A 210 -20.42 21.54 -10.53
C ALA A 210 -19.60 20.25 -10.77
N ILE A 211 -18.31 20.24 -10.38
CA ILE A 211 -17.46 19.05 -10.43
C ILE A 211 -18.04 17.93 -9.55
N GLU A 212 -18.44 18.23 -8.31
CA GLU A 212 -19.05 17.23 -7.42
C GLU A 212 -20.36 16.67 -7.98
N GLU A 213 -21.20 17.50 -8.59
CA GLU A 213 -22.47 17.09 -9.20
C GLU A 213 -22.28 16.19 -10.44
N ILE A 214 -21.25 16.44 -11.26
CA ILE A 214 -20.96 15.64 -12.46
C ILE A 214 -20.07 14.42 -12.19
N THR A 215 -19.33 14.38 -11.07
CA THR A 215 -18.39 13.30 -10.71
C THR A 215 -19.00 11.90 -10.86
N PRO A 216 -20.23 11.59 -10.39
CA PRO A 216 -20.81 10.27 -10.58
C PRO A 216 -20.97 9.86 -12.06
N LYS A 217 -21.25 10.82 -12.95
CA LYS A 217 -21.35 10.58 -14.39
C LYS A 217 -19.99 10.37 -15.05
N ILE A 218 -18.96 11.07 -14.56
CA ILE A 218 -17.57 10.92 -15.03
C ILE A 218 -17.01 9.57 -14.59
N LEU A 219 -17.30 9.15 -13.35
CA LEU A 219 -16.89 7.84 -12.86
C LEU A 219 -17.49 6.72 -13.69
N ASP A 220 -18.73 6.86 -14.16
CA ASP A 220 -19.43 5.86 -14.99
C ASP A 220 -19.30 4.45 -14.40
N LYS A 221 -18.45 3.60 -14.99
CA LYS A 221 -18.21 2.22 -14.54
C LYS A 221 -17.13 2.08 -13.46
N TRP A 222 -16.32 3.11 -13.22
CA TRP A 222 -15.30 3.07 -12.18
C TRP A 222 -15.93 3.25 -10.79
N PRO A 223 -15.53 2.43 -9.81
CA PRO A 223 -16.12 2.48 -8.47
C PRO A 223 -15.71 3.72 -7.67
N ASN A 224 -14.61 4.38 -8.04
CA ASN A 224 -14.06 5.51 -7.30
C ASN A 224 -13.07 6.34 -8.13
N THR A 225 -12.75 7.54 -7.61
CA THR A 225 -11.84 8.50 -8.25
C THR A 225 -10.41 8.00 -8.35
N TYR A 226 -9.96 7.15 -7.41
CA TYR A 226 -8.61 6.59 -7.43
C TYR A 226 -8.40 5.66 -8.63
N THR A 227 -9.30 4.69 -8.86
CA THR A 227 -9.16 3.75 -9.98
C THR A 227 -9.27 4.44 -11.33
N LEU A 228 -10.17 5.43 -11.46
CA LEU A 228 -10.30 6.24 -12.68
C LEU A 228 -9.01 7.01 -12.96
N THR A 229 -8.51 7.76 -11.97
CA THR A 229 -7.33 8.61 -12.18
C THR A 229 -6.06 7.80 -12.42
N LYS A 230 -5.95 6.58 -11.89
CA LYS A 230 -4.87 5.65 -12.26
C LYS A 230 -4.99 5.13 -13.69
N ALA A 231 -6.20 4.83 -14.15
CA ALA A 231 -6.45 4.48 -15.55
C ALA A 231 -6.03 5.61 -16.51
N LEU A 232 -6.40 6.86 -16.18
CA LEU A 232 -6.04 8.05 -16.97
C LEU A 232 -4.53 8.35 -16.92
N ALA A 233 -3.86 8.09 -15.81
CA ALA A 233 -2.41 8.23 -15.72
C ALA A 233 -1.70 7.19 -16.60
N GLU A 234 -2.24 5.98 -16.74
CA GLU A 234 -1.73 4.99 -17.69
C GLU A 234 -1.97 5.39 -19.15
N ASP A 235 -3.13 5.97 -19.48
CA ASP A 235 -3.41 6.54 -20.81
C ASP A 235 -2.40 7.64 -21.16
N LEU A 236 -2.11 8.51 -20.20
CA LEU A 236 -1.08 9.53 -20.35
C LEU A 236 0.30 8.91 -20.60
N VAL A 237 0.70 7.88 -19.85
CA VAL A 237 1.96 7.17 -20.07
C VAL A 237 2.01 6.55 -21.47
N LYS A 238 0.93 5.89 -21.91
CA LYS A 238 0.81 5.31 -23.25
C LYS A 238 1.06 6.36 -24.35
N ASN A 239 0.44 7.53 -24.21
CA ASN A 239 0.42 8.55 -25.24
C ASN A 239 1.66 9.46 -25.22
N GLU A 240 2.27 9.68 -24.05
CA GLU A 240 3.38 10.63 -23.90
C GLU A 240 4.78 10.00 -23.79
N CYS A 241 4.90 8.68 -23.54
CA CYS A 241 6.18 8.05 -23.19
C CYS A 241 6.77 7.07 -24.23
N ALA A 242 6.28 7.06 -25.48
CA ALA A 242 6.70 6.08 -26.49
C ALA A 242 8.24 5.96 -26.67
N ASP A 243 8.97 7.07 -26.59
CA ASP A 243 10.43 7.10 -26.76
C ASP A 243 11.24 6.96 -25.46
N MET A 244 10.58 6.99 -24.31
CA MET A 244 11.23 6.92 -22.99
C MET A 244 11.41 5.46 -22.52
N PRO A 245 12.42 5.16 -21.67
CA PRO A 245 12.54 3.84 -21.04
C PRO A 245 11.52 3.70 -19.90
N VAL A 246 10.26 3.47 -20.23
CA VAL A 246 9.15 3.46 -19.25
C VAL A 246 8.60 2.07 -19.05
N GLY A 247 8.17 1.78 -17.81
CA GLY A 247 7.29 0.66 -17.51
C GLY A 247 6.20 1.05 -16.52
N VAL A 248 5.10 0.30 -16.53
CA VAL A 248 3.99 0.49 -15.59
C VAL A 248 3.95 -0.69 -14.63
N PHE A 249 3.99 -0.41 -13.33
CA PHE A 249 3.90 -1.43 -12.30
C PHE A 249 2.54 -1.34 -11.60
N ARG A 250 1.73 -2.40 -11.69
CA ARG A 250 0.36 -2.49 -11.16
C ARG A 250 0.31 -3.45 -9.96
N PRO A 251 0.56 -2.98 -8.73
CA PRO A 251 0.39 -3.80 -7.53
C PRO A 251 -1.09 -4.02 -7.20
N ALA A 252 -1.37 -5.19 -6.63
CA ALA A 252 -2.66 -5.51 -6.01
C ALA A 252 -2.81 -4.85 -4.62
N ILE A 253 -3.59 -5.46 -3.71
CA ILE A 253 -3.80 -4.91 -2.36
C ILE A 253 -2.55 -5.17 -1.51
N VAL A 254 -1.74 -4.12 -1.36
CA VAL A 254 -0.47 -4.20 -0.61
C VAL A 254 -0.74 -4.16 0.90
N THR A 255 -0.20 -5.14 1.62
CA THR A 255 -0.31 -5.27 3.09
C THR A 255 1.08 -5.43 3.72
N SER A 256 1.17 -5.89 4.97
CA SER A 256 2.41 -5.91 5.75
C SER A 256 3.56 -6.64 5.05
N THR A 257 4.78 -6.39 5.53
CA THR A 257 5.98 -7.12 5.10
C THR A 257 5.88 -8.60 5.46
N SER A 258 6.30 -9.47 4.55
CA SER A 258 6.39 -10.91 4.79
C SER A 258 7.67 -11.26 5.55
N LYS A 259 8.80 -10.68 5.14
CA LYS A 259 10.14 -11.01 5.64
C LYS A 259 10.96 -9.78 6.03
N GLU A 260 11.07 -8.79 5.14
CA GLU A 260 12.06 -7.70 5.24
C GLU A 260 11.46 -6.29 5.28
N PRO A 261 12.15 -5.30 5.85
CA PRO A 261 13.27 -5.46 6.78
C PRO A 261 12.82 -6.08 8.10
N ILE A 262 11.57 -5.85 8.51
CA ILE A 262 11.00 -6.37 9.75
C ILE A 262 9.74 -7.14 9.39
N LYS A 263 9.56 -8.36 9.90
CA LYS A 263 8.37 -9.18 9.62
C LYS A 263 7.10 -8.55 10.18
N GLY A 264 6.03 -8.52 9.40
CA GLY A 264 4.72 -8.00 9.82
C GLY A 264 4.66 -6.48 9.99
N TRP A 265 5.71 -5.74 9.61
CA TRP A 265 5.69 -4.28 9.70
C TRP A 265 4.56 -3.69 8.84
N ILE A 266 3.80 -2.78 9.46
CA ILE A 266 2.70 -2.06 8.85
C ILE A 266 2.44 -0.75 9.60
N ASP A 267 2.19 0.35 8.89
CA ASP A 267 2.06 1.69 9.48
C ASP A 267 0.72 2.38 9.18
N ASN A 268 -0.22 1.68 8.54
CA ASN A 268 -1.49 2.22 8.10
C ASN A 268 -2.64 1.24 8.27
N LEU A 269 -3.88 1.77 8.24
CA LEU A 269 -5.13 1.03 8.40
C LEU A 269 -5.90 0.93 7.07
N TYR A 270 -5.20 0.99 5.93
CA TYR A 270 -5.87 0.98 4.63
C TYR A 270 -6.37 -0.41 4.23
N GLY A 271 -7.44 -0.44 3.44
CA GLY A 271 -8.03 -1.67 2.88
C GLY A 271 -8.34 -2.74 3.94
N PRO A 272 -7.94 -4.01 3.74
CA PRO A 272 -8.28 -5.10 4.66
C PRO A 272 -7.71 -4.91 6.07
N THR A 273 -6.60 -4.17 6.24
CA THR A 273 -6.02 -3.90 7.56
C THR A 273 -6.98 -3.11 8.46
N GLY A 274 -7.71 -2.13 7.89
CA GLY A 274 -8.73 -1.40 8.64
C GLY A 274 -9.90 -2.29 9.06
N VAL A 275 -10.27 -3.27 8.23
CA VAL A 275 -11.33 -4.26 8.54
C VAL A 275 -10.89 -5.15 9.69
N VAL A 276 -9.69 -5.73 9.61
CA VAL A 276 -9.13 -6.59 10.68
C VAL A 276 -8.98 -5.81 11.98
N ALA A 277 -8.50 -4.56 11.93
CA ALA A 277 -8.39 -3.71 13.12
C ALA A 277 -9.75 -3.41 13.75
N GLY A 278 -10.74 -3.07 12.92
CA GLY A 278 -12.11 -2.80 13.36
C GLY A 278 -12.78 -4.03 13.96
N ALA A 279 -12.61 -5.19 13.32
CA ALA A 279 -13.16 -6.47 13.78
C ALA A 279 -12.48 -6.95 15.07
N GLY A 280 -11.14 -6.97 15.11
CA GLY A 280 -10.35 -7.34 16.28
C GLY A 280 -10.56 -6.43 17.49
N SER A 281 -10.92 -5.16 17.27
CA SER A 281 -11.30 -4.24 18.35
C SER A 281 -12.76 -4.42 18.82
N GLY A 282 -13.56 -5.23 18.12
CA GLY A 282 -14.97 -5.48 18.41
C GLY A 282 -15.93 -4.38 17.95
N VAL A 283 -15.46 -3.43 17.13
CA VAL A 283 -16.25 -2.27 16.66
C VAL A 283 -16.89 -2.56 15.30
N LEU A 284 -16.21 -3.24 14.39
CA LEU A 284 -16.78 -3.67 13.10
C LEU A 284 -17.21 -5.13 13.21
N ARG A 285 -18.51 -5.40 13.09
CA ARG A 285 -19.10 -6.73 13.31
C ARG A 285 -19.74 -7.34 12.06
N THR A 286 -19.94 -6.55 11.02
CA THR A 286 -20.47 -7.04 9.74
C THR A 286 -19.91 -6.23 8.58
N MET A 287 -19.76 -6.86 7.43
CA MET A 287 -19.37 -6.21 6.18
C MET A 287 -20.05 -6.85 4.96
N HIS A 288 -20.35 -6.03 3.96
CA HIS A 288 -20.80 -6.49 2.65
C HIS A 288 -19.59 -7.04 1.88
N CYS A 289 -19.48 -8.36 1.84
CA CYS A 289 -18.34 -9.07 1.28
C CYS A 289 -18.74 -10.50 0.92
N ASP A 290 -18.34 -10.96 -0.26
CA ASP A 290 -18.43 -12.36 -0.66
C ASP A 290 -17.14 -13.09 -0.24
N LYS A 291 -17.28 -14.03 0.69
CA LYS A 291 -16.18 -14.83 1.22
C LYS A 291 -15.47 -15.69 0.16
N ASN A 292 -16.11 -15.95 -0.98
CA ASN A 292 -15.57 -16.84 -2.00
C ASN A 292 -14.70 -16.14 -3.03
N ILE A 293 -14.69 -14.81 -3.03
CA ILE A 293 -13.91 -13.98 -3.96
C ILE A 293 -12.45 -13.92 -3.51
N ASN A 294 -11.54 -13.91 -4.49
CA ASN A 294 -10.12 -13.70 -4.25
C ASN A 294 -9.84 -12.31 -3.65
N ALA A 295 -9.10 -12.30 -2.53
CA ALA A 295 -8.71 -11.07 -1.84
C ALA A 295 -7.59 -10.30 -2.57
N ASN A 296 -6.81 -11.01 -3.39
CA ASN A 296 -5.69 -10.50 -4.17
C ASN A 296 -4.77 -9.57 -3.37
N ILE A 297 -4.30 -10.10 -2.23
CA ILE A 297 -3.40 -9.44 -1.29
C ILE A 297 -1.95 -9.76 -1.65
N VAL A 298 -1.04 -8.79 -1.52
CA VAL A 298 0.41 -8.98 -1.71
C VAL A 298 1.22 -8.33 -0.57
N PRO A 299 2.32 -8.94 -0.10
CA PRO A 299 3.22 -8.32 0.87
C PRO A 299 3.99 -7.13 0.28
N VAL A 300 4.18 -6.06 1.05
CA VAL A 300 4.85 -4.83 0.58
C VAL A 300 6.32 -5.04 0.20
N ASP A 301 7.05 -5.88 0.93
CA ASP A 301 8.47 -6.15 0.68
C ASP A 301 8.67 -6.95 -0.61
N MET A 302 7.86 -7.97 -0.85
CA MET A 302 7.88 -8.70 -2.12
C MET A 302 7.45 -7.80 -3.29
N THR A 303 6.44 -6.94 -3.08
CA THR A 303 5.99 -5.94 -4.07
C THR A 303 7.11 -4.97 -4.44
N VAL A 304 7.85 -4.47 -3.44
CA VAL A 304 9.00 -3.58 -3.65
C VAL A 304 10.15 -4.28 -4.36
N ASN A 305 10.42 -5.54 -4.04
CA ASN A 305 11.43 -6.32 -4.75
C ASN A 305 11.08 -6.45 -6.24
N ALA A 306 9.85 -6.84 -6.56
CA ALA A 306 9.38 -6.89 -7.94
C ALA A 306 9.47 -5.52 -8.63
N LEU A 307 9.13 -4.43 -7.94
CA LEU A 307 9.22 -3.06 -8.46
C LEU A 307 10.65 -2.67 -8.83
N ILE A 308 11.63 -2.97 -7.96
CA ILE A 308 13.05 -2.72 -8.21
C ILE A 308 13.53 -3.52 -9.43
N VAL A 309 13.19 -4.81 -9.49
CA VAL A 309 13.60 -5.68 -10.61
C VAL A 309 12.93 -5.25 -11.93
N SER A 310 11.68 -4.75 -11.87
CA SER A 310 10.98 -4.23 -13.05
C SER A 310 11.70 -3.04 -13.68
N ALA A 311 12.35 -2.19 -12.86
CA ALA A 311 13.15 -1.07 -13.38
C ALA A 311 14.40 -1.54 -14.14
N TYR A 312 15.05 -2.60 -13.66
CA TYR A 312 16.16 -3.24 -14.37
C TYR A 312 15.71 -3.82 -15.72
N ASP A 313 14.57 -4.53 -15.74
CA ASP A 313 14.04 -5.13 -16.97
C ASP A 313 13.64 -4.08 -18.02
N VAL A 314 13.00 -2.98 -17.60
CA VAL A 314 12.67 -1.85 -18.48
C VAL A 314 13.93 -1.25 -19.12
N ALA A 315 14.99 -1.05 -18.33
CA ALA A 315 16.24 -0.52 -18.85
C ALA A 315 16.87 -1.45 -19.89
N ASN A 316 16.88 -2.76 -19.65
CA ASN A 316 17.43 -3.74 -20.58
C ASN A 316 16.62 -3.85 -21.88
N LYS A 317 15.28 -3.90 -21.79
CA LYS A 317 14.41 -3.92 -22.98
C LYS A 317 14.66 -2.70 -23.88
N LYS A 318 14.92 -1.53 -23.31
CA LYS A 318 15.26 -0.34 -24.11
C LYS A 318 16.60 -0.48 -24.83
N ILE A 319 17.59 -1.10 -24.18
CA ILE A 319 18.91 -1.36 -24.80
C ILE A 319 18.77 -2.37 -25.95
N GLU A 320 18.01 -3.45 -25.73
CA GLU A 320 17.72 -4.46 -26.76
C GLU A 320 17.02 -3.83 -27.96
N LYS A 321 15.97 -3.02 -27.74
CA LYS A 321 15.25 -2.33 -28.81
C LYS A 321 16.11 -1.35 -29.61
N ARG A 322 17.09 -0.69 -28.98
CA ARG A 322 18.07 0.15 -29.70
C ARG A 322 19.04 -0.66 -30.57
N SER A 323 19.23 -1.94 -30.24
CA SER A 323 20.15 -2.84 -30.92
C SER A 323 19.49 -3.64 -32.05
N SER A 324 18.17 -3.81 -32.01
CA SER A 324 17.38 -4.48 -33.05
C SER A 324 16.75 -3.49 -34.04
N GLU A 325 16.86 -3.72 -35.35
CA GLU A 325 16.20 -2.93 -36.42
C GLU A 325 14.67 -3.13 -36.52
N ALA A 326 14.03 -3.70 -35.50
CA ALA A 326 12.61 -4.08 -35.54
C ALA A 326 11.66 -2.87 -35.59
N GLU A 327 10.52 -3.06 -36.27
CA GLU A 327 9.51 -2.04 -36.57
C GLU A 327 9.07 -1.21 -35.35
N LYS A 328 8.99 0.11 -35.55
CA LYS A 328 8.70 1.12 -34.53
C LYS A 328 7.21 1.25 -34.14
N ASP A 329 6.32 0.45 -34.73
CA ASP A 329 4.88 0.75 -34.74
C ASP A 329 4.04 0.18 -33.57
N VAL A 330 4.63 -0.56 -32.62
CA VAL A 330 3.90 -1.06 -31.43
C VAL A 330 4.32 -0.33 -30.15
N CYS A 331 3.34 0.17 -29.39
CA CYS A 331 3.51 0.68 -28.03
C CYS A 331 4.00 -0.46 -27.12
N ASP A 332 5.31 -0.50 -26.89
CA ASP A 332 6.05 -1.59 -26.26
C ASP A 332 6.46 -1.25 -24.82
N ILE A 333 5.62 -0.48 -24.11
CA ILE A 333 5.85 -0.15 -22.71
C ILE A 333 5.39 -1.36 -21.88
N PRO A 334 6.30 -2.07 -21.17
CA PRO A 334 5.92 -3.25 -20.40
C PRO A 334 5.08 -2.87 -19.19
N ILE A 335 4.11 -3.73 -18.90
CA ILE A 335 3.20 -3.62 -17.76
C ILE A 335 3.38 -4.86 -16.87
N TYR A 336 3.48 -4.64 -15.57
CA TYR A 336 3.69 -5.72 -14.59
C TYR A 336 2.51 -5.76 -13.61
N ASN A 337 1.65 -6.76 -13.74
CA ASN A 337 0.56 -7.00 -12.80
C ASN A 337 1.08 -7.82 -11.61
N TYR A 338 1.41 -7.16 -10.50
CA TYR A 338 1.87 -7.85 -9.30
C TYR A 338 0.69 -8.25 -8.40
N VAL A 339 0.16 -9.44 -8.67
CA VAL A 339 -1.06 -10.02 -8.08
C VAL A 339 -0.78 -11.38 -7.44
N SER A 340 -1.53 -11.76 -6.42
CA SER A 340 -1.44 -13.10 -5.81
C SER A 340 -2.39 -14.12 -6.43
N SER A 341 -3.46 -13.67 -7.09
CA SER A 341 -4.51 -14.55 -7.62
C SER A 341 -4.03 -15.60 -8.63
N VAL A 342 -2.93 -15.34 -9.35
CA VAL A 342 -2.40 -16.26 -10.37
C VAL A 342 -1.54 -17.37 -9.77
N GLN A 343 -0.65 -17.04 -8.83
CA GLN A 343 0.35 -18.00 -8.31
C GLN A 343 -0.01 -18.56 -6.93
N ASN A 344 -0.73 -17.81 -6.10
CA ASN A 344 -1.03 -18.18 -4.72
C ASN A 344 -2.31 -17.48 -4.22
N PRO A 345 -3.48 -17.88 -4.76
CA PRO A 345 -4.75 -17.22 -4.46
C PRO A 345 -5.13 -17.35 -2.98
N LEU A 346 -5.76 -16.32 -2.42
CA LEU A 346 -6.32 -16.32 -1.08
C LEU A 346 -7.72 -15.73 -1.11
N LYS A 347 -8.74 -16.48 -0.68
CA LYS A 347 -10.12 -15.99 -0.63
C LYS A 347 -10.36 -15.12 0.60
N TRP A 348 -11.33 -14.21 0.51
CA TRP A 348 -11.73 -13.37 1.66
C TRP A 348 -12.17 -14.18 2.89
N GLY A 349 -12.80 -15.33 2.69
CA GLY A 349 -13.17 -16.26 3.76
C GLY A 349 -11.97 -16.87 4.48
N GLU A 350 -10.98 -17.36 3.72
CA GLU A 350 -9.74 -17.93 4.25
C GLU A 350 -8.92 -16.86 4.98
N PHE A 351 -8.77 -15.67 4.38
CA PHE A 351 -8.14 -14.53 5.03
C PHE A 351 -8.80 -14.21 6.38
N THR A 352 -10.14 -14.19 6.42
CA THR A 352 -10.89 -13.90 7.64
C THR A 352 -10.69 -14.99 8.68
N GLU A 353 -10.73 -16.27 8.30
CA GLU A 353 -10.52 -17.39 9.23
C GLU A 353 -9.11 -17.35 9.86
N LEU A 354 -8.07 -17.14 9.04
CA LEU A 354 -6.70 -17.00 9.51
C LEU A 354 -6.56 -15.83 10.50
N ASN A 355 -7.13 -14.67 10.17
CA ASN A 355 -7.10 -13.49 11.03
C ASN A 355 -7.88 -13.71 12.33
N MET A 356 -9.04 -14.38 12.29
CA MET A 356 -9.80 -14.71 13.49
C MET A 356 -8.98 -15.63 14.41
N ARG A 357 -8.37 -16.68 13.86
CA ARG A 357 -7.54 -17.64 14.60
C ARG A 357 -6.38 -16.94 15.33
N TYR A 358 -5.59 -16.13 14.61
CA TYR A 358 -4.49 -15.40 15.25
C TYR A 358 -4.96 -14.22 16.11
N GLY A 359 -6.13 -13.65 15.82
CA GLY A 359 -6.77 -12.63 16.66
C GLY A 359 -7.14 -13.16 18.04
N PHE A 360 -7.51 -14.44 18.17
CA PHE A 360 -7.69 -15.09 19.48
C PHE A 360 -6.36 -15.29 20.23
N ILE A 361 -5.26 -15.52 19.50
CA ILE A 361 -3.93 -15.76 20.08
C ILE A 361 -3.28 -14.43 20.50
N TYR A 362 -3.43 -13.38 19.69
CA TYR A 362 -2.83 -12.04 19.87
C TYR A 362 -3.90 -10.93 19.95
N PRO A 363 -4.85 -10.99 20.90
CA PRO A 363 -5.99 -10.08 20.94
C PRO A 363 -5.60 -8.66 21.34
N PHE A 364 -6.15 -7.62 20.71
CA PHE A 364 -5.79 -6.22 21.05
C PHE A 364 -6.23 -5.83 22.47
N SER A 365 -5.33 -5.27 23.26
CA SER A 365 -5.60 -4.76 24.62
C SER A 365 -6.67 -3.65 24.61
N SER A 366 -6.79 -2.90 23.52
CA SER A 366 -7.77 -1.83 23.32
C SER A 366 -9.17 -2.33 22.94
N ALA A 367 -9.37 -3.63 22.68
CA ALA A 367 -10.66 -4.18 22.26
C ALA A 367 -11.79 -3.81 23.24
N ILE A 368 -12.93 -3.37 22.71
CA ILE A 368 -14.09 -2.94 23.52
C ILE A 368 -15.21 -3.97 23.55
N TRP A 369 -15.16 -4.96 22.65
CA TRP A 369 -16.13 -6.03 22.57
C TRP A 369 -15.47 -7.31 22.07
N TYR A 370 -16.09 -8.45 22.34
CA TYR A 370 -15.60 -9.74 21.83
C TYR A 370 -15.72 -9.79 20.30
N ILE A 371 -14.71 -10.39 19.66
CA ILE A 371 -14.68 -10.50 18.20
C ILE A 371 -15.89 -11.31 17.70
N CYS A 372 -16.69 -10.68 16.86
CA CYS A 372 -17.80 -11.31 16.17
C CYS A 372 -17.98 -10.59 14.83
N PHE A 373 -17.52 -11.21 13.76
CA PHE A 373 -17.48 -10.59 12.44
C PHE A 373 -18.19 -11.47 11.41
N PHE A 374 -19.15 -10.88 10.68
CA PHE A 374 -19.96 -11.56 9.69
C PHE A 374 -19.73 -10.98 8.30
N MET A 375 -19.43 -11.85 7.34
CA MET A 375 -19.29 -11.50 5.92
C MET A 375 -20.59 -11.85 5.21
N ASN A 376 -21.22 -10.85 4.64
CA ASN A 376 -22.53 -10.98 4.02
C ASN A 376 -22.43 -10.67 2.53
N LYS A 377 -22.70 -11.66 1.68
CA LYS A 377 -22.77 -11.47 0.21
C LYS A 377 -23.92 -10.57 -0.21
N SER A 378 -25.05 -10.62 0.50
CA SER A 378 -26.20 -9.77 0.22
C SER A 378 -26.08 -8.42 0.93
N ALA A 379 -26.12 -7.33 0.15
CA ALA A 379 -26.17 -5.97 0.68
C ALA A 379 -27.35 -5.75 1.62
N PHE A 380 -28.51 -6.38 1.34
CA PHE A 380 -29.69 -6.29 2.18
C PHE A 380 -29.46 -6.96 3.55
N VAL A 381 -28.93 -8.19 3.56
CA VAL A 381 -28.61 -8.89 4.81
C VAL A 381 -27.55 -8.11 5.60
N ASN A 382 -26.52 -7.57 4.95
CA ASN A 382 -25.53 -6.73 5.62
C ASN A 382 -26.14 -5.46 6.25
N LYS A 383 -27.13 -4.83 5.59
CA LYS A 383 -27.86 -3.69 6.16
C LYS A 383 -28.65 -4.10 7.41
N LEU A 384 -29.33 -5.25 7.40
CA LEU A 384 -30.01 -5.78 8.58
C LEU A 384 -29.02 -6.00 9.73
N TYR A 385 -27.90 -6.69 9.48
CA TYR A 385 -26.84 -6.89 10.48
C TYR A 385 -26.30 -5.55 10.99
N THR A 386 -26.14 -4.56 10.12
CA THR A 386 -25.68 -3.21 10.52
C THR A 386 -26.65 -2.54 11.48
N VAL A 387 -27.96 -2.66 11.25
CA VAL A 387 -28.97 -2.14 12.17
C VAL A 387 -28.85 -2.80 13.55
N PHE A 388 -28.83 -4.13 13.60
CA PHE A 388 -28.85 -4.88 14.86
C PHE A 388 -27.51 -4.91 15.61
N LEU A 389 -26.38 -4.98 14.90
CA LEU A 389 -25.06 -5.15 15.52
C LEU A 389 -24.31 -3.84 15.71
N HIS A 390 -24.66 -2.79 14.95
CA HIS A 390 -24.00 -1.48 15.04
C HIS A 390 -24.94 -0.40 15.55
N ILE A 391 -26.05 -0.12 14.86
CA ILE A 391 -26.87 1.08 15.08
C ILE A 391 -27.68 1.00 16.39
N ILE A 392 -28.43 -0.08 16.61
CA ILE A 392 -29.24 -0.25 17.83
C ILE A 392 -28.35 -0.24 19.08
N PRO A 393 -27.25 -1.03 19.17
CA PRO A 393 -26.35 -0.95 20.31
C PRO A 393 -25.73 0.43 20.50
N ALA A 394 -25.40 1.13 19.41
CA ALA A 394 -24.86 2.48 19.48
C ALA A 394 -25.85 3.49 20.07
N LEU A 395 -27.11 3.44 19.65
CA LEU A 395 -28.18 4.28 20.17
C LEU A 395 -28.39 4.06 21.67
N LEU A 396 -28.45 2.78 22.10
CA LEU A 396 -28.62 2.44 23.52
C LEU A 396 -27.45 2.95 24.37
N ILE A 397 -26.21 2.71 23.92
CA ILE A 397 -25.01 3.15 24.65
C ILE A 397 -24.91 4.68 24.66
N ASP A 398 -25.11 5.35 23.54
CA ASP A 398 -25.05 6.81 23.47
C ASP A 398 -26.18 7.45 24.31
N PHE A 399 -27.37 6.84 24.37
CA PHE A 399 -28.45 7.27 25.28
C PHE A 399 -28.03 7.16 26.76
N ILE A 400 -27.46 6.03 27.18
CA ILE A 400 -26.93 5.87 28.54
C ILE A 400 -25.84 6.90 28.85
N ILE A 401 -24.93 7.15 27.90
CA ILE A 401 -23.87 8.16 28.03
C ILE A 401 -24.47 9.57 28.23
N ILE A 402 -25.53 9.90 27.50
CA ILE A 402 -26.28 11.16 27.67
C ILE A 402 -26.91 11.23 29.07
N CYS A 403 -27.56 10.15 29.53
CA CYS A 403 -28.15 10.09 30.88
C CYS A 403 -27.12 10.30 31.99
N ILE A 404 -25.85 9.93 31.78
CA ILE A 404 -24.74 10.12 32.73
C ILE A 404 -24.05 11.49 32.51
N GLY A 405 -24.62 12.38 31.70
CA GLY A 405 -24.10 13.74 31.46
C GLY A 405 -22.86 13.81 30.57
N LYS A 406 -22.53 12.72 29.85
CA LYS A 406 -21.38 12.66 28.95
C LYS A 406 -21.80 12.87 27.49
N LYS A 407 -20.84 13.26 26.64
CA LYS A 407 -21.10 13.49 25.21
C LYS A 407 -21.16 12.14 24.45
N PRO A 408 -22.23 11.85 23.69
CA PRO A 408 -22.34 10.64 22.87
C PRO A 408 -21.31 10.63 21.74
N ARG A 409 -20.78 9.46 21.41
CA ARG A 409 -19.68 9.31 20.43
C ARG A 409 -19.83 8.09 19.53
N LEU A 410 -20.56 7.05 19.95
CA LEU A 410 -20.52 5.75 19.27
C LEU A 410 -21.20 5.79 17.90
N LEU A 411 -22.32 6.50 17.75
CA LEU A 411 -22.95 6.72 16.44
C LEU A 411 -22.04 7.48 15.47
N LYS A 412 -21.30 8.48 15.97
CA LYS A 412 -20.33 9.23 15.15
C LYS A 412 -19.19 8.33 14.68
N THR A 413 -18.74 7.42 15.54
CA THR A 413 -17.75 6.39 15.19
C THR A 413 -18.30 5.44 14.12
N TYR A 414 -19.52 4.93 14.30
CA TYR A 414 -20.14 4.03 13.31
C TYR A 414 -20.37 4.70 11.95
N LYS A 415 -20.72 5.99 11.90
CA LYS A 415 -20.81 6.72 10.64
C LYS A 415 -19.49 6.67 9.83
N LYS A 416 -18.35 6.78 10.52
CA LYS A 416 -17.02 6.66 9.88
C LYS A 416 -16.73 5.22 9.43
N ILE A 417 -17.05 4.24 10.27
CA ILE A 417 -16.85 2.81 9.97
C ILE A 417 -17.69 2.37 8.78
N HIS A 418 -18.97 2.77 8.72
CA HIS A 418 -19.85 2.43 7.59
C HIS A 418 -19.41 3.13 6.32
N LYS A 419 -18.96 4.40 6.39
CA LYS A 419 -18.35 5.07 5.23
C LYS A 419 -17.15 4.28 4.70
N PHE A 420 -16.22 3.90 5.59
CA PHE A 420 -15.07 3.08 5.24
C PHE A 420 -15.48 1.72 4.62
N ALA A 421 -16.38 0.98 5.26
CA ALA A 421 -16.84 -0.32 4.78
C ALA A 421 -17.56 -0.24 3.41
N ASN A 422 -18.35 0.81 3.19
CA ASN A 422 -19.04 1.02 1.91
C ASN A 422 -18.04 1.29 0.79
N VAL A 423 -17.03 2.12 1.05
CA VAL A 423 -15.99 2.50 0.09
C VAL A 423 -15.19 1.30 -0.43
N ILE A 424 -14.92 0.31 0.42
CA ILE A 424 -14.17 -0.90 0.03
C ILE A 424 -15.06 -2.03 -0.50
N SER A 425 -16.38 -1.95 -0.30
CA SER A 425 -17.30 -3.07 -0.58
C SER A 425 -17.26 -3.55 -2.03
N PHE A 426 -17.03 -2.65 -2.99
CA PHE A 426 -16.88 -3.00 -4.40
C PHE A 426 -15.78 -4.04 -4.65
N PHE A 427 -14.62 -3.90 -4.00
CA PHE A 427 -13.50 -4.86 -4.12
C PHE A 427 -13.70 -6.13 -3.30
N CYS A 428 -14.68 -6.13 -2.41
CA CYS A 428 -15.04 -7.28 -1.58
C CYS A 428 -16.18 -8.11 -2.20
N THR A 429 -16.81 -7.65 -3.28
CA THR A 429 -17.98 -8.29 -3.91
C THR A 429 -17.86 -8.50 -5.41
N ASN A 430 -16.78 -8.03 -6.03
CA ASN A 430 -16.46 -8.27 -7.43
C ASN A 430 -15.13 -9.02 -7.53
N GLU A 431 -15.02 -9.85 -8.57
CA GLU A 431 -13.85 -10.68 -8.82
C GLU A 431 -13.30 -10.36 -10.21
N TRP A 432 -11.98 -10.46 -10.36
CA TRP A 432 -11.26 -10.15 -11.58
C TRP A 432 -10.30 -11.27 -11.93
N THR A 433 -10.20 -11.56 -13.22
CA THR A 433 -9.14 -12.42 -13.75
C THR A 433 -7.96 -11.55 -14.15
N PHE A 434 -6.79 -11.83 -13.59
CA PHE A 434 -5.55 -11.11 -13.90
C PHE A 434 -4.59 -12.03 -14.67
N THR A 435 -3.85 -11.47 -15.63
CA THR A 435 -2.61 -12.09 -16.12
C THR A 435 -1.40 -11.43 -15.44
N ASN A 436 -0.30 -12.17 -15.26
CA ASN A 436 0.96 -11.66 -14.71
C ASN A 436 2.20 -12.28 -15.39
N ASP A 437 2.08 -12.57 -16.68
CA ASP A 437 3.10 -13.28 -17.47
C ASP A 437 4.44 -12.54 -17.47
N ASN A 438 4.44 -11.21 -17.55
CA ASN A 438 5.63 -10.38 -17.47
C ASN A 438 6.31 -10.49 -16.09
N VAL A 439 5.55 -10.55 -14.99
CA VAL A 439 6.10 -10.77 -13.64
C VAL A 439 6.70 -12.17 -13.50
N GLN A 440 6.03 -13.19 -14.05
CA GLN A 440 6.55 -14.56 -14.02
C GLN A 440 7.83 -14.69 -14.85
N LYS A 441 7.86 -14.10 -16.04
CA LYS A 441 9.05 -14.02 -16.90
C LYS A 441 10.19 -13.24 -16.22
N LEU A 442 9.85 -12.15 -15.54
CA LEU A 442 10.81 -11.35 -14.76
C LEU A 442 11.48 -12.22 -13.71
N TRP A 443 10.71 -13.00 -12.94
CA TRP A 443 11.25 -13.92 -11.93
C TRP A 443 12.07 -15.05 -12.55
N SER A 444 11.60 -15.68 -13.63
CA SER A 444 12.29 -16.81 -14.25
C SER A 444 13.67 -16.44 -14.78
N ASN A 445 13.82 -15.22 -15.28
CA ASN A 445 15.06 -14.72 -15.88
C ASN A 445 16.14 -14.35 -14.86
N LEU A 446 15.81 -14.26 -13.56
CA LEU A 446 16.80 -13.96 -12.53
C LEU A 446 17.69 -15.16 -12.21
N ASN A 447 18.99 -14.88 -12.03
CA ASN A 447 19.93 -15.82 -11.44
C ASN A 447 19.63 -16.03 -9.93
N SER A 448 20.27 -17.04 -9.33
CA SER A 448 20.04 -17.39 -7.93
C SER A 448 20.39 -16.27 -6.94
N GLY A 449 21.45 -15.51 -7.20
CA GLY A 449 21.87 -14.39 -6.35
C GLY A 449 20.85 -13.24 -6.36
N ASP A 450 20.37 -12.86 -7.53
CA ASP A 450 19.31 -11.86 -7.68
C ASP A 450 17.99 -12.32 -7.05
N LYS A 451 17.63 -13.61 -7.17
CA LYS A 451 16.44 -14.19 -6.51
C LYS A 451 16.54 -14.16 -4.98
N GLU A 452 17.72 -14.36 -4.43
CA GLU A 452 17.95 -14.29 -2.98
C GLU A 452 17.88 -12.86 -2.47
N LEU A 453 18.47 -11.91 -3.21
CA LEU A 453 18.49 -10.50 -2.83
C LEU A 453 17.12 -9.82 -3.05
N PHE A 454 16.37 -10.19 -4.08
CA PHE A 454 15.09 -9.58 -4.43
C PHE A 454 13.99 -10.64 -4.56
N PRO A 455 13.58 -11.33 -3.47
CA PRO A 455 12.54 -12.34 -3.53
C PRO A 455 11.16 -11.72 -3.75
N PHE A 456 10.46 -12.13 -4.81
CA PHE A 456 9.08 -11.70 -5.09
C PHE A 456 8.19 -12.79 -5.71
N ASP A 457 8.57 -14.06 -5.60
CA ASP A 457 7.74 -15.17 -6.06
C ASP A 457 6.62 -15.48 -5.06
N MET A 458 5.39 -15.14 -5.44
CA MET A 458 4.20 -15.35 -4.62
C MET A 458 3.94 -16.82 -4.30
N SER A 459 4.42 -17.77 -5.11
CA SER A 459 4.26 -19.21 -4.84
C SER A 459 5.00 -19.67 -3.58
N THR A 460 6.02 -18.92 -3.15
CA THR A 460 6.82 -19.23 -1.95
C THR A 460 6.18 -18.72 -0.65
N LEU A 461 5.15 -17.87 -0.74
CA LEU A 461 4.51 -17.27 0.42
C LEU A 461 3.60 -18.28 1.12
N LYS A 462 3.80 -18.47 2.43
CA LYS A 462 2.91 -19.27 3.27
C LYS A 462 1.91 -18.38 3.99
N TRP A 463 0.64 -18.43 3.60
CA TRP A 463 -0.41 -17.59 4.17
C TRP A 463 -0.59 -17.75 5.68
N ASP A 464 -0.46 -18.96 6.20
CA ASP A 464 -0.55 -19.26 7.63
C ASP A 464 0.50 -18.45 8.44
N GLU A 465 1.78 -18.63 8.10
CA GLU A 465 2.90 -17.91 8.72
C GLU A 465 2.79 -16.40 8.49
N TYR A 466 2.40 -15.97 7.29
CA TYR A 466 2.24 -14.56 6.94
C TYR A 466 1.18 -13.87 7.82
N ILE A 467 -0.02 -14.44 7.93
CA ILE A 467 -1.11 -13.84 8.70
C ILE A 467 -0.82 -13.86 10.22
N SER A 468 -0.04 -14.83 10.71
CA SER A 468 0.45 -14.82 12.10
C SER A 468 1.27 -13.57 12.39
N HIS A 469 2.28 -13.29 11.56
CA HIS A 469 3.14 -12.11 11.72
C HIS A 469 2.40 -10.81 11.43
N TYR A 470 1.47 -10.82 10.48
CA TYR A 470 0.58 -9.70 10.21
C TYR A 470 -0.21 -9.28 11.47
N MET A 471 -0.80 -10.23 12.19
CA MET A 471 -1.54 -9.95 13.43
C MET A 471 -0.64 -9.39 14.54
N ILE A 472 0.55 -9.98 14.72
CA ILE A 472 1.59 -9.48 15.64
C ILE A 472 1.98 -8.04 15.27
N GLY A 473 2.22 -7.80 13.99
CA GLY A 473 2.59 -6.51 13.46
C GLY A 473 1.52 -5.44 13.66
N MET A 474 0.25 -5.78 13.43
CA MET A 474 -0.87 -4.87 13.74
C MET A 474 -0.88 -4.49 15.22
N ARG A 475 -0.69 -5.46 16.11
CA ARG A 475 -0.60 -5.23 17.56
C ARG A 475 0.51 -4.23 17.89
N MET A 476 1.73 -4.50 17.45
CA MET A 476 2.92 -3.72 17.79
C MET A 476 2.92 -2.33 17.14
N TYR A 477 2.67 -2.27 15.83
CA TYR A 477 2.91 -1.05 15.05
C TYR A 477 1.68 -0.14 14.94
N LEU A 478 0.47 -0.68 14.90
CA LEU A 478 -0.77 0.11 14.77
C LEU A 478 -1.42 0.38 16.12
N PHE A 479 -1.52 -0.63 16.98
CA PHE A 479 -2.13 -0.51 18.31
C PHE A 479 -1.16 -0.10 19.41
N LYS A 480 0.15 -0.08 19.12
CA LYS A 480 1.22 0.22 20.08
C LYS A 480 1.11 -0.65 21.34
N ASP A 481 0.77 -1.91 21.11
CA ASP A 481 0.43 -2.89 22.13
C ASP A 481 1.54 -3.95 22.14
N ASP A 482 2.31 -3.98 23.21
CA ASP A 482 3.54 -4.77 23.29
C ASP A 482 3.24 -6.29 23.36
N LEU A 483 4.21 -7.14 23.06
CA LEU A 483 3.99 -8.59 23.18
C LEU A 483 3.99 -9.08 24.62
N SER A 484 4.61 -8.35 25.55
CA SER A 484 4.66 -8.69 26.98
C SER A 484 3.29 -8.65 27.67
N ASN A 485 2.33 -7.87 27.17
CA ASN A 485 1.00 -7.73 27.78
C ASN A 485 -0.08 -8.62 27.12
N VAL A 486 0.31 -9.54 26.22
CA VAL A 486 -0.61 -10.43 25.50
C VAL A 486 -1.48 -11.25 26.46
N ASP A 487 -0.92 -11.73 27.57
CA ASP A 487 -1.68 -12.52 28.54
C ASP A 487 -2.73 -11.69 29.30
N GLU A 488 -2.46 -10.41 29.55
CA GLU A 488 -3.45 -9.49 30.11
C GLU A 488 -4.57 -9.21 29.11
N ALA A 489 -4.22 -9.02 27.85
CA ALA A 489 -5.18 -8.84 26.77
C ALA A 489 -6.08 -10.07 26.62
N ARG A 490 -5.53 -11.28 26.72
CA ARG A 490 -6.29 -12.55 26.74
C ARG A 490 -7.26 -12.62 27.92
N LYS A 491 -6.82 -12.27 29.14
CA LYS A 491 -7.72 -12.21 30.32
C LYS A 491 -8.89 -11.25 30.09
N LYS A 492 -8.63 -10.06 29.54
CA LYS A 492 -9.67 -9.10 29.16
C LYS A 492 -10.62 -9.71 28.11
N TRP A 493 -10.07 -10.38 27.11
CA TRP A 493 -10.86 -11.04 26.08
C TRP A 493 -11.76 -12.15 26.60
N THR A 494 -11.30 -12.95 27.56
CA THR A 494 -12.15 -13.95 28.23
C THR A 494 -13.34 -13.28 28.95
N ARG A 495 -13.14 -12.11 29.57
CA ARG A 495 -14.24 -11.34 30.16
C ARG A 495 -15.21 -10.85 29.08
N LEU A 496 -14.69 -10.30 27.99
CA LEU A 496 -15.51 -9.86 26.85
C LEU A 496 -16.29 -11.02 26.23
N TYR A 497 -15.70 -12.21 26.15
CA TYR A 497 -16.38 -13.43 25.69
C TYR A 497 -17.60 -13.74 26.56
N TRP A 498 -17.43 -13.80 27.88
CA TRP A 498 -18.55 -14.06 28.79
C TRP A 498 -19.61 -12.96 28.74
N MET A 499 -19.20 -11.68 28.67
CA MET A 499 -20.14 -10.57 28.46
C MET A 499 -20.94 -10.74 27.16
N HIS A 500 -20.29 -11.19 26.09
CA HIS A 500 -20.93 -11.44 24.80
C HIS A 500 -21.90 -12.64 24.88
N GLN A 501 -21.51 -13.76 25.50
CA GLN A 501 -22.40 -14.92 25.66
C GLN A 501 -23.60 -14.58 26.54
N THR A 502 -23.40 -13.86 27.66
CA THR A 502 -24.50 -13.41 28.52
C THR A 502 -25.46 -12.49 27.76
N THR A 503 -24.93 -11.57 26.95
CA THR A 503 -25.76 -10.70 26.10
C THR A 503 -26.57 -11.51 25.10
N LYS A 504 -25.97 -12.51 24.44
CA LYS A 504 -26.69 -13.40 23.52
C LYS A 504 -27.78 -14.20 24.23
N ALA A 505 -27.47 -14.80 25.37
CA ALA A 505 -28.44 -15.56 26.16
C ALA A 505 -29.63 -14.69 26.58
N PHE A 506 -29.34 -13.46 27.04
CA PHE A 506 -30.37 -12.47 27.38
C PHE A 506 -31.26 -12.12 26.19
N LEU A 507 -30.68 -11.83 25.02
CA LEU A 507 -31.45 -11.50 23.81
C LEU A 507 -32.31 -12.67 23.33
N ILE A 508 -31.81 -13.91 23.41
CA ILE A 508 -32.57 -15.13 23.07
C ILE A 508 -33.74 -15.32 24.04
N ALA A 509 -33.50 -15.15 25.34
CA ALA A 509 -34.55 -15.25 26.36
C ALA A 509 -35.62 -14.17 26.16
N LEU A 510 -35.22 -12.93 25.87
CA LEU A 510 -36.12 -11.82 25.58
C LEU A 510 -36.98 -12.10 24.34
N LEU A 511 -36.36 -12.58 23.24
CA LEU A 511 -37.08 -12.95 22.03
C LEU A 511 -38.07 -14.09 22.28
N SER A 512 -37.65 -15.12 23.02
CA SER A 512 -38.51 -16.26 23.37
C SER A 512 -39.72 -15.82 24.21
N TYR A 513 -39.51 -14.90 25.17
CA TYR A 513 -40.58 -14.33 25.98
C TYR A 513 -41.56 -13.47 25.14
N MET A 514 -41.05 -12.65 24.21
CA MET A 514 -41.90 -11.88 23.31
C MET A 514 -42.76 -12.79 22.42
N LEU A 515 -42.17 -13.83 21.84
CA LEU A 515 -42.90 -14.80 21.02
C LEU A 515 -43.96 -15.56 21.83
N TYR A 516 -43.63 -15.97 23.06
CA TYR A 516 -44.59 -16.61 23.97
C TYR A 516 -45.74 -15.68 24.35
N SER A 517 -45.45 -14.39 24.58
CA SER A 517 -46.48 -13.39 24.90
C SER A 517 -47.42 -13.16 23.73
N VAL A 518 -46.90 -13.07 22.49
CA VAL A 518 -47.72 -12.96 21.28
C VAL A 518 -48.56 -14.22 21.08
N TYR A 519 -47.98 -15.41 21.27
CA TYR A 519 -48.71 -16.69 21.21
C TYR A 519 -49.89 -16.72 22.21
N ARG A 520 -49.66 -16.28 23.46
CA ARG A 520 -50.70 -16.16 24.49
C ARG A 520 -51.76 -15.08 24.23
N MET A 521 -51.54 -14.18 23.28
CA MET A 521 -52.55 -13.20 22.86
C MET A 521 -53.38 -13.70 21.67
N ILE A 522 -52.86 -14.66 20.91
CA ILE A 522 -53.51 -15.22 19.72
C ILE A 522 -54.39 -16.43 20.09
N ILE A 523 -54.00 -17.18 21.12
CA ILE A 523 -54.76 -18.29 21.72
C ILE A 523 -55.34 -17.81 23.04
#